data_AF-A0A923YQ08-F1
#
_entry.id   AF-A0A923YQ08-F1
#
_cell.length_a   1.000
_cell.length_b   1.000
_cell.length_c   1.000
_cell.angle_alpha   90.00
_cell.angle_beta   90.00
_cell.angle_gamma   90.00
#
_symmetry.space_group_name_H-M   'P 1'
#
loop_
_entity.id
_entity.type
_entity.pdbx_description
1 polymer ?
#
loop_
_entity_poly.entity_id
_entity_poly.type
_entity_poly.pdbx_seq_one_letter_code
_entity_poly.pdbx_strand_id
1 'polypeptide(L)'
;MKTTLQPDENGFYGEFGGAFVPEMLYPNVLELQENYLKIIQEEDFQKEFKLLLKDYVGRPTPLYFSKNLSEEFGAQIYLKREDLNHTGAHKINNAIGQVLLAKRLQKKRIIAETGAGQHGVATATACALLGMDCTIYMGEIDIERQKTNVDRMLLLGAKIQPATSGSKTLKDATNEAIRAWINDPVDTHY
;
A
#
# COMPACT_ATOMS: atom_id res chain seq x y z
N MET A 1 9.13 -9.35 27.94
CA MET A 1 10.30 -9.12 27.06
C MET A 1 9.93 -8.01 26.08
N LYS A 2 10.59 -6.86 26.14
CA LYS A 2 10.47 -5.85 25.08
C LYS A 2 11.43 -6.26 23.96
N THR A 3 10.93 -7.01 22.99
CA THR A 3 11.59 -7.20 21.70
C THR A 3 11.34 -5.95 20.87
N THR A 4 12.11 -4.89 21.10
CA THR A 4 12.10 -3.75 20.18
C THR A 4 13.00 -4.08 19.00
N LEU A 5 12.43 -4.82 18.04
CA LEU A 5 12.89 -4.83 16.66
C LEU A 5 12.57 -3.46 16.06
N GLN A 6 13.31 -2.44 16.46
CA GLN A 6 13.26 -1.11 15.87
C GLN A 6 14.52 -0.94 15.01
N PRO A 7 14.41 -0.28 13.85
CA PRO A 7 15.60 0.06 13.09
C PRO A 7 16.40 1.12 13.85
N ASP A 8 17.68 1.27 13.53
CA ASP A 8 18.46 2.41 13.98
C ASP A 8 18.00 3.72 13.29
N GLU A 9 18.64 4.84 13.64
CA GLU A 9 18.33 6.16 13.08
C GLU A 9 18.53 6.25 11.56
N ASN A 10 19.34 5.35 10.99
CA ASN A 10 19.61 5.25 9.56
C ASN A 10 18.69 4.24 8.86
N GLY A 11 17.75 3.61 9.59
CA GLY A 11 16.79 2.66 9.04
C GLY A 11 17.30 1.21 8.96
N PHE A 12 18.38 0.85 9.66
CA PHE A 12 18.93 -0.51 9.64
C PHE A 12 18.43 -1.39 10.79
N TYR A 13 18.09 -2.63 10.46
CA TYR A 13 17.89 -3.75 11.37
C TYR A 13 19.14 -4.64 11.35
N GLY A 14 20.14 -4.31 12.18
CA GLY A 14 21.46 -4.94 12.08
C GLY A 14 22.14 -4.50 10.78
N GLU A 15 22.42 -5.44 9.87
CA GLU A 15 23.04 -5.14 8.57
C GLU A 15 22.04 -4.90 7.43
N PHE A 16 20.74 -5.10 7.67
CA PHE A 16 19.70 -5.03 6.63
C PHE A 16 18.87 -3.76 6.72
N GLY A 17 18.45 -3.19 5.59
CA GLY A 17 17.62 -1.98 5.55
C GLY A 17 18.39 -0.80 4.98
N GLY A 18 18.22 0.37 5.61
CA GLY A 18 18.79 1.63 5.12
C GLY A 18 18.06 2.19 3.89
N ALA A 19 18.53 3.34 3.40
CA ALA A 19 17.97 4.03 2.25
C ALA A 19 19.01 4.16 1.13
N PHE A 20 19.03 3.19 0.22
CA PHE A 20 19.91 3.18 -0.97
C PHE A 20 19.17 3.72 -2.19
N VAL A 21 18.90 5.03 -2.17
CA VAL A 21 18.11 5.72 -3.20
C VAL A 21 18.95 6.77 -3.94
N PRO A 22 18.60 7.12 -5.18
CA PRO A 22 19.24 8.24 -5.88
C PRO A 22 19.04 9.57 -5.13
N GLU A 23 19.99 10.49 -5.26
CA GLU A 23 19.93 11.83 -4.65
C GLU A 23 18.63 12.58 -4.97
N MET A 24 18.10 12.40 -6.19
CA MET A 24 16.84 13.01 -6.61
C MET A 24 15.61 12.56 -5.81
N LEU A 25 15.67 11.41 -5.13
CA LEU A 25 14.58 10.91 -4.29
C LEU A 25 14.76 11.27 -2.81
N TYR A 26 15.94 11.77 -2.44
CA TYR A 26 16.27 12.09 -1.05
C TYR A 26 15.30 13.08 -0.40
N PRO A 27 14.86 14.17 -1.06
CA PRO A 27 13.87 15.10 -0.47
C PRO A 27 12.55 14.42 -0.12
N ASN A 28 12.07 13.52 -0.98
CA ASN A 28 10.82 12.77 -0.77
C ASN A 28 10.92 11.84 0.45
N VAL A 29 12.05 11.13 0.57
CA VAL A 29 12.29 10.22 1.71
C VAL A 29 12.44 11.00 3.01
N LEU A 30 13.13 12.15 2.98
CA LEU A 30 13.31 13.01 4.13
C LEU A 30 11.98 13.58 4.63
N GLU A 31 11.10 14.04 3.73
CA GLU A 31 9.75 14.52 4.09
C GLU A 31 8.98 13.45 4.87
N LEU A 32 9.04 12.18 4.43
CA LEU A 32 8.41 11.08 5.14
C LEU A 32 9.09 10.78 6.47
N GLN A 33 10.41 10.75 6.52
CA GLN A 33 11.15 10.50 7.76
C GLN A 33 10.81 11.53 8.84
N GLU A 34 10.72 12.81 8.47
CA GLU A 34 10.47 13.91 9.40
C GLU A 34 9.02 14.01 9.88
N ASN A 35 8.06 13.54 9.08
CA ASN A 35 6.63 13.74 9.33
C ASN A 35 5.87 12.48 9.69
N TYR A 36 6.28 11.30 9.22
CA TYR A 36 5.52 10.05 9.34
C TYR A 36 5.13 9.75 10.79
N LEU A 37 6.11 9.58 11.68
CA LEU A 37 5.85 9.24 13.08
C LEU A 37 5.03 10.30 13.80
N LYS A 38 5.27 11.58 13.50
CA LYS A 38 4.51 12.69 14.09
C LYS A 38 3.04 12.57 13.72
N ILE A 39 2.74 12.47 12.43
CA ILE A 39 1.36 12.39 11.90
C ILE A 39 0.67 11.12 12.39
N ILE A 40 1.29 9.95 12.24
CA ILE A 40 0.61 8.69 12.58
C ILE A 40 0.38 8.54 14.08
N GLN A 41 1.08 9.29 14.93
CA GLN A 41 0.87 9.27 16.38
C GLN A 41 -0.18 10.28 16.85
N GLU A 42 -0.64 11.20 16.00
CA GLU A 42 -1.71 12.14 16.35
C GLU A 42 -2.99 11.38 16.73
N GLU A 43 -3.66 11.84 17.79
CA GLU A 43 -4.85 11.17 18.32
C GLU A 43 -5.99 11.14 17.31
N ASP A 44 -6.17 12.21 16.55
CA ASP A 44 -7.21 12.34 15.54
C ASP A 44 -6.92 11.48 14.30
N PHE A 45 -5.66 11.38 13.87
CA PHE A 45 -5.22 10.42 12.84
C PHE A 45 -5.53 8.99 13.27
N GLN A 46 -5.13 8.61 14.48
CA GLN A 46 -5.37 7.27 15.02
C GLN A 46 -6.86 6.96 15.15
N LYS A 47 -7.67 7.94 15.54
CA LYS A 47 -9.12 7.81 15.63
C LYS A 47 -9.75 7.58 14.26
N GLU A 48 -9.41 8.40 13.27
CA GLU A 48 -9.91 8.28 11.90
C GLU A 48 -9.47 6.96 11.26
N PHE A 49 -8.19 6.62 11.36
CA PHE A 49 -7.64 5.36 10.84
C PHE A 49 -8.34 4.14 11.43
N LYS A 50 -8.51 4.08 12.76
CA LYS A 50 -9.21 2.96 13.44
C LYS A 50 -10.69 2.89 13.06
N LEU A 51 -11.35 4.03 12.87
CA LEU A 51 -12.74 4.08 12.43
C LEU A 51 -12.89 3.50 11.02
N LEU A 52 -12.02 3.91 10.08
CA LEU A 52 -12.00 3.36 8.71
C LEU A 52 -11.69 1.86 8.72
N LEU A 53 -10.71 1.42 9.52
CA LEU A 53 -10.40 0.00 9.65
C LEU A 53 -11.59 -0.82 10.17
N LYS A 54 -12.36 -0.28 11.11
CA LYS A 54 -13.51 -0.97 11.70
C LYS A 54 -14.72 -0.94 10.76
N ASP A 55 -15.16 0.26 10.38
CA ASP A 55 -16.47 0.48 9.77
C ASP A 55 -16.44 0.35 8.23
N TYR A 56 -15.27 0.58 7.59
CA TYR A 56 -15.12 0.44 6.14
C TYR A 56 -14.40 -0.84 5.75
N VAL A 57 -13.26 -1.16 6.38
CA VAL A 57 -12.50 -2.38 6.06
C VAL A 57 -13.14 -3.64 6.64
N GLY A 58 -13.85 -3.54 7.78
CA GLY A 58 -14.51 -4.66 8.44
C GLY A 58 -13.66 -5.37 9.50
N ARG A 59 -12.71 -4.66 10.13
CA ARG A 59 -11.87 -5.21 11.21
C ARG A 59 -12.63 -5.24 12.56
N PRO A 60 -12.29 -6.18 13.47
CA PRO A 60 -11.26 -7.23 13.34
C PRO A 60 -11.73 -8.42 12.49
N THR A 61 -10.79 -9.02 11.74
CA THR A 61 -11.02 -10.28 11.04
C THR A 61 -10.99 -11.48 12.01
N PRO A 62 -11.82 -12.51 11.81
CA PRO A 62 -11.85 -13.67 12.68
C PRO A 62 -10.57 -14.52 12.57
N LEU A 63 -10.28 -15.28 13.63
CA LEU A 63 -9.29 -16.35 13.64
C LEU A 63 -10.05 -17.68 13.61
N TYR A 64 -10.02 -18.36 12.46
CA TYR A 64 -10.85 -19.54 12.21
C TYR A 64 -10.08 -20.83 12.47
N PHE A 65 -10.55 -21.68 13.37
CA PHE A 65 -9.98 -23.01 13.58
C PHE A 65 -10.39 -23.95 12.44
N SER A 66 -9.42 -24.44 11.66
CA SER A 66 -9.68 -25.34 10.54
C SER A 66 -9.59 -26.80 10.97
N LYS A 67 -10.74 -27.40 11.30
CA LYS A 67 -10.80 -28.79 11.77
C LYS A 67 -10.18 -29.78 10.79
N ASN A 68 -10.58 -29.74 9.52
CA ASN A 68 -10.12 -30.71 8.50
C ASN A 68 -8.60 -30.63 8.29
N LEU A 69 -8.04 -29.42 8.16
CA LEU A 69 -6.59 -29.27 8.04
C LEU A 69 -5.88 -29.74 9.31
N SER A 70 -6.49 -29.48 10.47
CA SER A 70 -5.89 -29.90 11.74
C SER A 70 -5.82 -31.41 11.87
N GLU A 71 -6.86 -32.12 11.41
CA GLU A 71 -6.91 -33.58 11.36
C GLU A 71 -5.91 -34.14 10.33
N GLU A 72 -5.82 -33.54 9.15
CA GLU A 72 -4.91 -33.97 8.08
C GLU A 72 -3.44 -33.86 8.47
N PHE A 73 -3.05 -32.75 9.11
CA PHE A 73 -1.65 -32.45 9.44
C PHE A 73 -1.27 -32.76 10.89
N GLY A 74 -2.19 -33.26 11.72
CA GLY A 74 -1.93 -33.62 13.12
C GLY A 74 -1.52 -32.43 14.00
N ALA A 75 -1.94 -31.21 13.66
CA ALA A 75 -1.58 -29.97 14.36
C ALA A 75 -2.80 -29.04 14.47
N GLN A 76 -2.84 -28.12 15.44
CA GLN A 76 -3.94 -27.13 15.50
C GLN A 76 -3.71 -26.00 14.50
N ILE A 77 -4.49 -25.99 13.41
CA ILE A 77 -4.37 -25.00 12.34
C ILE A 77 -5.46 -23.93 12.47
N TYR A 78 -5.03 -22.68 12.63
CA TYR A 78 -5.90 -21.50 12.64
C TYR A 78 -5.62 -20.59 11.44
N LEU A 79 -6.67 -20.10 10.78
CA LEU A 79 -6.60 -19.19 9.64
C LEU A 79 -6.94 -17.77 10.10
N LYS A 80 -5.99 -16.83 9.97
CA LYS A 80 -6.26 -15.41 10.16
C LYS A 80 -6.92 -14.85 8.90
N ARG A 81 -8.23 -14.57 8.97
CA ARG A 81 -9.11 -14.36 7.81
C ARG A 81 -9.00 -12.96 7.18
N GLU A 82 -7.80 -12.53 6.80
CA GLU A 82 -7.60 -11.25 6.09
C GLU A 82 -8.19 -11.23 4.67
N ASP A 83 -8.61 -12.39 4.16
CA ASP A 83 -9.43 -12.52 2.94
C ASP A 83 -10.81 -11.87 3.08
N LEU A 84 -11.32 -11.70 4.31
CA LEU A 84 -12.61 -11.07 4.59
C LEU A 84 -12.55 -9.54 4.69
N ASN A 85 -11.36 -8.94 4.64
CA ASN A 85 -11.26 -7.48 4.57
C ASN A 85 -11.97 -6.97 3.31
N HIS A 86 -12.50 -5.75 3.35
CA HIS A 86 -12.89 -5.06 2.13
C HIS A 86 -11.75 -5.10 1.10
N THR A 87 -12.09 -5.16 -0.19
CA THR A 87 -11.21 -5.50 -1.33
C THR A 87 -10.67 -6.94 -1.38
N GLY A 88 -10.79 -7.75 -0.31
CA GLY A 88 -10.47 -9.18 -0.29
C GLY A 88 -9.04 -9.54 0.11
N ALA A 89 -8.27 -8.61 0.68
CA ALA A 89 -6.88 -8.85 1.10
C ALA A 89 -6.43 -7.91 2.23
N HIS A 90 -5.32 -8.24 2.89
CA HIS A 90 -4.69 -7.39 3.91
C HIS A 90 -4.14 -6.06 3.38
N LYS A 91 -4.01 -5.89 2.05
CA LYS A 91 -3.39 -4.69 1.44
C LYS A 91 -4.17 -3.40 1.70
N ILE A 92 -5.49 -3.49 1.89
CA ILE A 92 -6.33 -2.33 2.20
C ILE A 92 -5.95 -1.66 3.53
N ASN A 93 -5.42 -2.43 4.50
CA ASN A 93 -4.98 -1.87 5.78
C ASN A 93 -3.87 -0.83 5.59
N ASN A 94 -2.88 -1.14 4.73
CA ASN A 94 -1.80 -0.21 4.41
C ASN A 94 -2.30 0.94 3.52
N ALA A 95 -3.11 0.64 2.50
CA ALA A 95 -3.62 1.66 1.58
C ALA A 95 -4.39 2.76 2.31
N ILE A 96 -5.29 2.41 3.24
CA ILE A 96 -6.02 3.40 4.06
C ILE A 96 -5.04 4.28 4.86
N GLY A 97 -4.04 3.68 5.50
CA GLY A 97 -3.07 4.44 6.29
C GLY A 97 -2.22 5.39 5.44
N GLN A 98 -1.72 4.92 4.30
CA GLN A 98 -0.86 5.70 3.40
C GLN A 98 -1.63 6.84 2.70
N VAL A 99 -2.84 6.57 2.21
CA VAL A 99 -3.65 7.63 1.58
C VAL A 99 -4.09 8.67 2.62
N LEU A 100 -4.38 8.24 3.85
CA LEU A 100 -4.67 9.18 4.94
C LEU A 100 -3.45 10.03 5.30
N LEU A 101 -2.25 9.43 5.38
CA LEU A 101 -0.99 10.14 5.57
C LEU A 101 -0.75 11.17 4.46
N ALA A 102 -0.91 10.77 3.20
CA ALA A 102 -0.73 11.66 2.06
C ALA A 102 -1.68 12.87 2.12
N LYS A 103 -2.92 12.66 2.56
CA LYS A 103 -3.88 13.74 2.80
C LYS A 103 -3.42 14.69 3.91
N ARG A 104 -2.82 14.17 5.00
CA ARG A 104 -2.21 14.98 6.08
C ARG A 104 -0.99 15.76 5.59
N LEU A 105 -0.22 15.19 4.66
CA LEU A 105 0.87 15.85 3.95
C LEU A 105 0.39 16.81 2.84
N GLN A 106 -0.92 17.04 2.72
CA GLN A 106 -1.55 17.95 1.75
C GLN A 106 -1.27 17.59 0.28
N LYS A 107 -0.93 16.32 0.01
CA LYS A 107 -0.76 15.81 -1.34
C LYS A 107 -2.14 15.70 -2.00
N LYS A 108 -2.20 15.90 -3.32
CA LYS A 108 -3.45 15.87 -4.11
C LYS A 108 -3.65 14.54 -4.83
N ARG A 109 -2.56 13.86 -5.15
CA ARG A 109 -2.53 12.66 -5.96
C ARG A 109 -1.72 11.56 -5.30
N ILE A 110 -2.23 10.34 -5.41
CA ILE A 110 -1.51 9.11 -5.11
C ILE A 110 -1.09 8.46 -6.42
N ILE A 111 0.15 8.02 -6.47
CA ILE A 111 0.60 7.05 -7.45
C ILE A 111 0.97 5.75 -6.74
N ALA A 112 0.82 4.62 -7.42
CA ALA A 112 1.32 3.35 -6.92
C ALA A 112 1.60 2.43 -8.11
N GLU A 113 2.34 1.36 -7.91
CA GLU A 113 2.53 0.33 -8.90
C GLU A 113 1.69 -0.92 -8.58
N THR A 114 1.47 -1.77 -9.57
CA THR A 114 0.93 -3.10 -9.30
C THR A 114 1.34 -4.12 -10.35
N GLY A 115 1.43 -5.39 -9.93
CA GLY A 115 1.59 -6.55 -10.81
C GLY A 115 0.26 -7.28 -10.95
N ALA A 116 -0.03 -8.19 -10.02
CA ALA A 116 -1.30 -8.93 -10.01
C ALA A 116 -2.58 -8.05 -9.84
N GLY A 117 -2.43 -6.78 -9.45
CA GLY A 117 -3.55 -5.82 -9.36
C GLY A 117 -4.16 -5.62 -7.97
N GLN A 118 -3.90 -6.51 -7.01
CA GLN A 118 -4.50 -6.41 -5.66
C GLN A 118 -4.05 -5.15 -4.90
N HIS A 119 -2.79 -4.72 -5.08
CA HIS A 119 -2.33 -3.47 -4.48
C HIS A 119 -2.99 -2.26 -5.14
N GLY A 120 -3.03 -2.23 -6.48
CA GLY A 120 -3.65 -1.14 -7.22
C GLY A 120 -5.15 -0.99 -6.89
N VAL A 121 -5.89 -2.11 -6.77
CA VAL A 121 -7.30 -2.08 -6.34
C VAL A 121 -7.44 -1.51 -4.92
N ALA A 122 -6.59 -1.92 -3.98
CA ALA A 122 -6.64 -1.39 -2.61
C ALA A 122 -6.33 0.12 -2.56
N THR A 123 -5.31 0.57 -3.30
CA THR A 123 -4.94 1.99 -3.39
C THR A 123 -6.04 2.82 -4.06
N ALA A 124 -6.57 2.36 -5.20
CA ALA A 124 -7.69 3.01 -5.89
C ALA A 124 -8.93 3.11 -4.99
N THR A 125 -9.23 2.06 -4.21
CA THR A 125 -10.35 2.05 -3.25
C THR A 125 -10.15 3.12 -2.17
N ALA A 126 -8.96 3.18 -1.56
CA ALA A 126 -8.65 4.17 -0.54
C ALA A 126 -8.67 5.61 -1.09
N CYS A 127 -8.17 5.82 -2.31
CA CYS A 127 -8.21 7.13 -2.98
C CYS A 127 -9.64 7.57 -3.27
N ALA A 128 -10.48 6.68 -3.81
CA ALA A 128 -11.89 6.96 -4.08
C ALA A 128 -12.65 7.31 -2.78
N LEU A 129 -12.36 6.61 -1.68
CA LEU A 129 -12.96 6.87 -0.37
C LEU A 129 -12.55 8.24 0.19
N LEU A 130 -11.27 8.61 0.08
CA LEU A 130 -10.71 9.80 0.73
C LEU A 130 -10.69 11.04 -0.16
N GLY A 131 -11.14 10.90 -1.42
CA GLY A 131 -11.26 11.98 -2.39
C GLY A 131 -9.92 12.42 -2.99
N MET A 132 -9.03 11.47 -3.27
CA MET A 132 -7.71 11.74 -3.85
C MET A 132 -7.60 11.21 -5.29
N ASP A 133 -6.88 11.92 -6.15
CA ASP A 133 -6.57 11.44 -7.49
C ASP A 133 -5.66 10.21 -7.40
N CYS A 134 -5.89 9.22 -8.26
CA CYS A 134 -5.12 7.97 -8.24
C CYS A 134 -4.61 7.59 -9.64
N THR A 135 -3.31 7.35 -9.76
CA THR A 135 -2.71 6.74 -10.96
C THR A 135 -1.96 5.48 -10.58
N ILE A 136 -2.33 4.34 -11.16
CA ILE A 136 -1.67 3.06 -10.95
C ILE A 136 -0.80 2.72 -12.16
N TYR A 137 0.50 2.56 -11.91
CA TYR A 137 1.46 2.05 -12.87
C TYR A 137 1.39 0.53 -12.91
N MET A 138 1.28 -0.06 -14.09
CA MET A 138 1.14 -1.51 -14.24
C MET A 138 1.85 -1.99 -15.50
N GLY A 139 2.55 -3.11 -15.42
CA GLY A 139 3.22 -3.70 -16.57
C GLY A 139 2.23 -3.99 -17.71
N GLU A 140 2.57 -3.67 -18.96
CA GLU A 140 1.66 -3.87 -20.11
C GLU A 140 1.17 -5.33 -20.20
N ILE A 141 2.05 -6.30 -19.94
CA ILE A 141 1.70 -7.74 -19.94
C ILE A 141 0.75 -8.06 -18.77
N ASP A 142 0.96 -7.43 -17.63
CA ASP A 142 0.12 -7.65 -16.44
C ASP A 142 -1.27 -7.04 -16.63
N ILE A 143 -1.40 -5.91 -17.34
CA ILE A 143 -2.69 -5.29 -17.68
C ILE A 143 -3.57 -6.26 -18.46
N GLU A 144 -3.02 -6.91 -19.49
CA GLU A 144 -3.75 -7.89 -20.30
C GLU A 144 -4.16 -9.10 -19.46
N ARG A 145 -3.23 -9.63 -18.65
CA ARG A 145 -3.46 -10.84 -17.84
C ARG A 145 -4.42 -10.62 -16.68
N GLN A 146 -4.47 -9.41 -16.13
CA GLN A 146 -5.24 -9.08 -14.91
C GLN A 146 -6.39 -8.12 -15.21
N LYS A 147 -7.01 -8.26 -16.38
CA LYS A 147 -8.11 -7.40 -16.86
C LYS A 147 -9.18 -7.13 -15.80
N THR A 148 -9.59 -8.14 -15.02
CA THR A 148 -10.60 -7.97 -13.96
C THR A 148 -10.18 -6.96 -12.90
N ASN A 149 -8.91 -6.95 -12.47
CA ASN A 149 -8.42 -5.97 -11.50
C ASN A 149 -8.23 -4.59 -12.14
N VAL A 150 -7.82 -4.54 -13.42
CA VAL A 150 -7.74 -3.30 -14.20
C VAL A 150 -9.12 -2.63 -14.28
N ASP A 151 -10.14 -3.37 -14.67
CA ASP A 151 -11.51 -2.88 -14.78
C ASP A 151 -12.03 -2.38 -13.42
N ARG A 152 -11.72 -3.08 -12.32
CA ARG A 152 -12.05 -2.63 -10.96
C ARG A 152 -11.38 -1.31 -10.59
N MET A 153 -10.10 -1.12 -10.93
CA MET A 153 -9.39 0.13 -10.68
C MET A 153 -10.00 1.29 -11.47
N LEU A 154 -10.35 1.06 -12.74
CA LEU A 154 -11.02 2.05 -13.58
C LEU A 154 -12.41 2.43 -13.04
N LEU A 155 -13.19 1.44 -12.57
CA LEU A 155 -14.49 1.68 -11.94
C LEU A 155 -14.40 2.51 -10.66
N LEU A 156 -13.28 2.40 -9.94
CA LEU A 156 -12.98 3.22 -8.76
C LEU A 156 -12.44 4.61 -9.12
N GLY A 157 -12.33 4.95 -10.41
CA GLY A 157 -11.88 6.25 -10.89
C GLY A 157 -10.36 6.42 -10.97
N ALA A 158 -9.58 5.35 -10.74
CA ALA A 158 -8.13 5.41 -10.92
C ALA A 158 -7.75 5.41 -12.41
N LYS A 159 -6.67 6.11 -12.74
CA LYS A 159 -6.02 6.07 -14.06
C LYS A 159 -5.02 4.92 -14.08
N ILE A 160 -4.90 4.21 -15.20
CA ILE A 160 -3.90 3.16 -15.39
C ILE A 160 -2.82 3.67 -16.34
N GLN A 161 -1.57 3.67 -15.89
CA GLN A 161 -0.41 4.03 -16.69
C GLN A 161 0.38 2.76 -17.05
N PRO A 162 0.35 2.31 -18.31
CA PRO A 162 1.10 1.12 -18.72
C PRO A 162 2.61 1.36 -18.67
N ALA A 163 3.35 0.44 -18.06
CA ALA A 163 4.79 0.35 -18.17
C ALA A 163 5.16 -0.53 -19.38
N THR A 164 5.59 0.13 -20.45
CA THR A 164 5.90 -0.49 -21.75
C THR A 164 7.40 -0.72 -21.97
N SER A 165 8.25 -0.19 -21.09
CA SER A 165 9.69 -0.40 -21.13
C SER A 165 10.09 -1.76 -20.55
N GLY A 166 11.27 -2.24 -20.95
CA GLY A 166 11.91 -3.37 -20.31
C GLY A 166 11.11 -4.66 -20.41
N SER A 167 10.91 -5.34 -19.27
CA SER A 167 10.18 -6.61 -19.19
C SER A 167 8.66 -6.46 -19.20
N LYS A 168 8.15 -5.22 -19.08
CA LYS A 168 6.71 -4.89 -19.06
C LYS A 168 5.96 -5.59 -17.93
N THR A 169 6.60 -5.73 -16.77
CA THR A 169 6.04 -6.35 -15.55
C THR A 169 6.09 -5.37 -14.37
N LEU A 170 5.69 -5.83 -13.17
CA LEU A 170 5.79 -5.08 -11.91
C LEU A 170 7.11 -4.30 -11.74
N LYS A 171 8.27 -4.91 -12.06
CA LYS A 171 9.56 -4.24 -11.92
C LYS A 171 9.63 -2.92 -12.72
N ASP A 172 9.12 -2.94 -13.95
CA ASP A 172 9.14 -1.76 -14.82
C ASP A 172 8.09 -0.75 -14.36
N ALA A 173 6.95 -1.20 -13.86
CA ALA A 173 5.95 -0.34 -13.24
C ALA A 173 6.48 0.40 -12.01
N THR A 174 7.27 -0.26 -11.14
CA THR A 174 7.95 0.40 -10.01
C THR A 174 8.89 1.51 -10.49
N ASN A 175 9.69 1.25 -11.53
CA ASN A 175 10.61 2.26 -12.06
C ASN A 175 9.87 3.49 -12.60
N GLU A 176 8.79 3.29 -13.34
CA GLU A 176 7.97 4.38 -13.88
C GLU A 176 7.26 5.17 -12.76
N ALA A 177 6.76 4.49 -11.73
CA ALA A 177 6.14 5.15 -10.57
C ALA A 177 7.16 6.01 -9.79
N ILE A 178 8.35 5.48 -9.49
CA ILE A 178 9.40 6.23 -8.79
C ILE A 178 9.86 7.43 -9.64
N ARG A 179 10.04 7.26 -10.96
CA ARG A 179 10.37 8.39 -11.86
C ARG A 179 9.30 9.46 -11.84
N ALA A 180 8.03 9.07 -11.85
CA ALA A 180 6.93 10.02 -11.75
C ALA A 180 6.92 10.76 -10.41
N TRP A 181 7.25 10.07 -9.30
CA TRP A 181 7.34 10.71 -7.99
C TRP A 181 8.49 11.73 -7.91
N ILE A 182 9.64 11.40 -8.50
CA ILE A 182 10.79 12.31 -8.60
C ILE A 182 10.43 13.57 -9.40
N ASN A 183 9.68 13.41 -10.48
CA ASN A 183 9.33 14.52 -11.38
C ASN A 183 8.26 15.45 -10.81
N ASP A 184 7.37 14.95 -9.94
CA ASP A 184 6.28 15.73 -9.36
C ASP A 184 6.08 15.43 -7.85
N PRO A 185 7.05 15.78 -6.98
CA PRO A 185 7.05 15.41 -5.57
C PRO A 185 6.15 16.28 -4.68
N VAL A 186 5.77 17.46 -5.17
CA VAL A 186 5.03 18.46 -4.38
C VAL A 186 3.58 18.03 -4.19
N ASP A 187 2.89 17.72 -5.29
CA ASP A 187 1.46 17.37 -5.27
C ASP A 187 1.21 15.85 -5.20
N THR A 188 2.26 15.02 -5.31
CA THR A 188 2.15 13.56 -5.43
C THR A 188 2.78 12.80 -4.27
N HIS A 189 2.09 11.74 -3.83
CA HIS A 189 2.60 10.73 -2.92
C HIS A 189 2.67 9.37 -3.61
N TYR A 190 3.74 8.60 -3.35
CA TYR A 190 3.91 7.21 -3.79
C TYR A 190 3.80 6.27 -2.60
#